data_AF-A0A2V5MAD1-F1
#
_entry.id   AF-A0A2V5MAD1-F1
#
_cell.length_a   1.000
_cell.length_b   1.000
_cell.length_c   1.000
_cell.angle_alpha   90.00
_cell.angle_beta   90.00
_cell.angle_gamma   90.00
#
_symmetry.space_group_name_H-M   'P 1'
#
loop_
_entity.id
_entity.type
_entity.pdbx_description
1 polymer ?
#
loop_
_entity_poly.entity_id
_entity_poly.type
_entity_poly.pdbx_seq_one_letter_code
_entity_poly.pdbx_strand_id
1 'polypeptide(L)' 'METEAFDAVIHCASSRGGDAEAYRQIYFEGARNLLNNFPPAKILFTSSTSVYAQRDGSWVTEESETKPLRET' A
#
# COMPACT_ATOMS: atom_id res chain seq x y z
N MET A 1 24.23 -20.07 -11.96
CA MET A 1 23.75 -19.81 -10.59
C MET A 1 22.29 -19.46 -10.73
N GLU A 2 21.42 -20.31 -10.21
CA GLU A 2 20.01 -20.00 -10.07
C GLU A 2 19.93 -18.90 -9.02
N THR A 3 19.53 -17.70 -9.42
CA THR A 3 19.28 -16.62 -8.46
C THR A 3 18.09 -17.06 -7.63
N GLU A 4 18.28 -17.28 -6.32
CA GLU A 4 17.16 -17.55 -5.42
C GLU A 4 16.16 -16.39 -5.53
N ALA A 5 15.03 -16.66 -6.18
CA ALA A 5 13.93 -15.73 -6.27
C ALA A 5 13.15 -15.77 -4.96
N PHE A 6 12.71 -14.62 -4.46
CA PHE A 6 11.85 -14.56 -3.29
C PHE A 6 10.49 -15.20 -3.59
N ASP A 7 10.01 -16.07 -2.69
CA ASP A 7 8.64 -16.62 -2.79
C ASP A 7 7.56 -15.55 -2.54
N ALA A 8 7.86 -14.59 -1.67
CA ALA A 8 6.95 -13.51 -1.30
C ALA A 8 7.68 -12.21 -0.97
N VAL A 9 7.01 -11.09 -1.24
CA VAL A 9 7.43 -9.73 -0.89
C VAL A 9 6.32 -9.06 -0.09
N ILE A 10 6.63 -8.57 1.10
CA ILE A 10 5.68 -7.90 1.99
C ILE A 10 6.05 -6.41 2.05
N HIS A 11 5.24 -5.57 1.41
CA HIS A 11 5.47 -4.13 1.38
C HIS A 11 4.88 -3.47 2.63
N CYS A 12 5.76 -3.24 3.62
CA CYS A 12 5.44 -2.56 4.90
C CYS A 12 6.13 -1.20 5.05
N ALA A 13 6.79 -0.70 3.99
CA ALA A 13 7.46 0.59 4.06
C ALA A 13 6.42 1.72 4.16
N SER A 14 6.69 2.68 5.03
CA SER A 14 5.85 3.84 5.29
C SER A 14 6.73 5.02 5.66
N SER A 15 6.34 6.24 5.28
CA SER A 15 7.10 7.46 5.61
C SER A 15 6.95 7.90 7.07
N ARG A 16 6.10 7.25 7.88
CA ARG A 16 5.74 7.71 9.25
C ARG A 16 5.23 9.17 9.25
N GLY A 17 4.40 9.52 8.27
CA GLY A 17 3.98 10.89 7.97
C GLY A 17 4.74 11.46 6.78
N GLY A 18 4.42 12.66 6.32
CA GLY A 18 5.00 13.22 5.09
C GLY A 18 3.96 13.95 4.27
N ASP A 19 4.37 14.55 3.17
CA ASP A 19 3.45 15.15 2.22
C ASP A 19 2.88 14.10 1.25
N ALA A 20 1.94 14.55 0.41
CA ALA A 20 1.28 13.71 -0.58
C ALA A 20 2.27 13.10 -1.59
N GLU A 21 3.40 13.76 -1.86
CA GLU A 21 4.41 13.24 -2.78
C GLU A 21 5.17 12.08 -2.15
N ALA A 22 5.63 12.23 -0.90
CA ALA A 22 6.25 11.13 -0.16
C ALA A 22 5.30 9.92 -0.05
N TYR A 23 4.01 10.17 0.19
CA TYR A 23 3.00 9.12 0.21
C TYR A 23 2.90 8.41 -1.14
N ARG A 24 2.81 9.17 -2.25
CA ARG A 24 2.74 8.62 -3.60
C ARG A 24 3.99 7.79 -3.93
N GLN A 25 5.17 8.29 -3.61
CA GLN A 25 6.42 7.60 -3.89
C GLN A 25 6.53 6.26 -3.14
N ILE A 26 6.10 6.21 -1.88
CA ILE A 26 6.20 4.99 -1.10
C ILE A 26 5.12 3.99 -1.51
N TYR A 27 3.86 4.40 -1.50
CA TYR A 27 2.75 3.47 -1.63
C TYR A 27 2.42 3.12 -3.08
N PHE A 28 2.47 4.09 -4.00
CA PHE A 28 2.16 3.83 -5.42
C PHE A 28 3.41 3.41 -6.19
N GLU A 29 4.45 4.23 -6.16
CA GLU A 29 5.67 3.95 -6.92
C GLU A 29 6.46 2.77 -6.33
N GLY A 30 6.54 2.68 -5.00
CA GLY A 30 7.15 1.53 -4.31
C GLY A 30 6.48 0.21 -4.68
N ALA A 31 5.14 0.12 -4.60
CA ALA A 31 4.40 -1.08 -5.00
C ALA A 31 4.63 -1.43 -6.47
N ARG A 32 4.58 -0.43 -7.37
CA ARG A 32 4.85 -0.62 -8.80
C ARG A 32 6.25 -1.15 -9.07
N ASN A 33 7.26 -0.63 -8.38
CA ASN A 33 8.63 -1.08 -8.50
C ASN A 33 8.80 -2.53 -8.01
N LEU A 34 8.16 -2.90 -6.90
CA LEU A 34 8.21 -4.27 -6.40
C LEU A 34 7.55 -5.27 -7.37
N LEU A 35 6.40 -4.91 -7.94
CA LEU A 35 5.73 -5.73 -8.97
C LEU A 35 6.63 -5.96 -10.20
N ASN A 36 7.35 -4.93 -10.64
CA ASN A 36 8.22 -5.02 -11.81
C ASN A 36 9.51 -5.82 -11.57
N ASN A 37 10.07 -5.75 -10.36
CA ASN A 37 11.37 -6.37 -10.05
C ASN A 37 11.26 -7.78 -9.47
N PHE A 38 10.09 -8.15 -8.94
CA PHE A 38 9.85 -9.48 -8.36
C PHE A 38 8.63 -10.18 -8.99
N PRO A 39 8.58 -10.35 -10.33
CA PRO A 39 7.42 -10.93 -11.00
C PRO A 39 7.03 -12.36 -10.56
N PRO A 40 7.93 -13.26 -10.12
CA PRO A 40 7.51 -14.57 -9.61
C PRO A 40 7.03 -14.53 -8.16
N ALA A 41 7.33 -13.47 -7.41
CA ALA A 41 7.02 -13.40 -5.98
C ALA A 41 5.55 -13.02 -5.77
N LYS A 42 4.91 -13.61 -4.75
CA LYS A 42 3.61 -13.13 -4.25
C LYS A 42 3.80 -11.82 -3.51
N ILE A 43 3.10 -10.76 -3.92
CA ILE A 43 3.18 -9.46 -3.27
C ILE A 43 2.02 -9.26 -2.31
N LEU A 44 2.32 -8.89 -1.06
CA LEU A 44 1.36 -8.46 -0.06
C LEU A 44 1.62 -6.99 0.30
N PHE A 45 0.58 -6.16 0.22
CA PHE A 45 0.66 -4.73 0.48
C PHE A 45 -0.04 -4.38 1.81
N THR A 46 0.69 -3.74 2.72
CA THR A 46 0.13 -3.28 4.00
C THR A 46 -0.51 -1.91 3.79
N SER A 47 -1.81 -1.91 3.52
CA SER A 47 -2.61 -0.69 3.44
C SER A 47 -2.94 -0.14 4.84
N SER A 48 -3.81 0.87 4.88
CA SER A 48 -4.32 1.51 6.10
C SER A 48 -5.82 1.68 5.99
N THR A 49 -6.54 1.65 7.12
CA THR A 49 -7.97 1.97 7.17
C THR A 49 -8.25 3.45 6.86
N SER A 50 -7.23 4.31 6.82
CA SER A 50 -7.37 5.72 6.42
C SER A 50 -7.83 5.93 4.97
N VAL A 51 -7.85 4.88 4.15
CA VAL A 51 -8.43 4.92 2.79
C VAL A 51 -9.95 5.07 2.81
N TYR A 52 -10.60 4.68 3.91
CA TYR A 52 -12.05 4.80 4.08
C TYR A 52 -12.45 6.20 4.56
N ALA A 53 -13.63 6.66 4.15
CA ALA A 53 -14.13 8.00 4.46
C ALA A 53 -14.72 8.12 5.88
N GLN A 54 -15.20 7.01 6.44
CA GLN A 54 -15.93 6.95 7.70
C GLN A 54 -15.03 7.31 8.89
N ARG A 55 -15.53 8.19 9.75
CA ARG A 55 -14.86 8.63 11.00
C ARG A 55 -15.80 8.74 12.19
N ASP A 56 -17.04 8.30 12.03
CA ASP A 56 -18.14 8.42 12.99
C ASP A 56 -18.31 7.16 13.86
N GLY A 57 -17.39 6.20 13.76
CA GLY A 57 -17.47 4.93 14.46
C GLY A 57 -18.34 3.88 13.76
N SER A 58 -18.83 4.16 12.55
CA SER A 58 -19.52 3.18 11.72
C SER A 58 -18.62 2.00 11.35
N TRP A 59 -19.24 0.85 11.14
CA TRP A 59 -18.56 -0.30 10.54
C TRP A 59 -18.11 0.00 9.11
N VAL A 60 -16.92 -0.49 8.78
CA VAL A 60 -16.39 -0.49 7.41
C VAL A 60 -16.18 -1.93 6.95
N THR A 61 -16.36 -2.13 5.66
CA THR A 61 -16.10 -3.38 4.92
C THR A 61 -15.29 -3.06 3.67
N GLU A 62 -14.87 -4.08 2.95
CA GLU A 62 -14.17 -3.97 1.68
C GLU A 62 -15.00 -3.23 0.61
N GLU A 63 -16.33 -3.21 0.72
CA GLU A 63 -17.23 -2.49 -0.18
C GLU A 63 -17.52 -1.04 0.26
N SER A 64 -16.99 -0.61 1.40
CA SER A 64 -17.20 0.75 1.92
C SER A 64 -16.50 1.80 1.06
N GLU A 65 -17.07 3.01 0.99
CA GLU A 65 -16.53 4.08 0.15
C GLU A 65 -15.12 4.52 0.56
N THR A 66 -14.19 4.50 -0.41
CA THR A 66 -12.80 4.92 -0.24
C THR A 66 -12.55 6.32 -0.81
N LYS A 67 -13.35 7.30 -0.39
CA LYS A 67 -13.19 8.72 -0.76
C LYS A 67 -12.94 9.58 0.48
N PRO A 68 -11.74 9.51 1.08
CA PRO A 68 -11.42 10.25 2.29
C PRO A 68 -11.36 11.76 2.01
N LEU A 69 -11.69 12.58 3.02
CA LEU A 69 -11.74 14.05 2.91
C LEU A 69 -10.39 14.71 2.64
N ARG A 70 -9.27 14.01 2.87
CA ARG A 70 -7.92 14.53 2.73
C ARG A 70 -7.08 13.57 1.92
N GLU A 71 -6.33 14.10 0.98
CA GLU A 71 -5.24 13.39 0.30
C GLU A 71 -4.04 13.30 1.26
N THR A 72 -4.11 12.33 2.18
CA THR A 72 -3.05 11.90 3.09
C THR A 72 -2.58 12.90 4.16
#